data_AF-A0A1H2H0Y8-F1
#
_entry.id   AF-A0A1H2H0Y8-F1
#
_cell.length_a   1.000
_cell.length_b   1.000
_cell.length_c   1.000
_cell.angle_alpha   90.00
_cell.angle_beta   90.00
_cell.angle_gamma   90.00
#
_symmetry.space_group_name_H-M   'P 1'
#
loop_
_entity.id
_entity.type
_entity.pdbx_description
1 polymer ?
#
loop_
_entity_poly.entity_id
_entity_poly.type
_entity_poly.pdbx_seq_one_letter_code
_entity_poly.pdbx_strand_id
1 'polypeptide(L)'
;MAQKDVRKAVMITASNGVRWTRRLEGRSTGPEFLQALEDFCRTSDLSRQWNWWQEGRRDHEHDWLWQILSEWDNGAPQKSEEEAEDFAQAEMDKLDERREADRRRRADLVARSYNEDRGLQRLRLLRAESDAAFFAHVLAAPASAAQQKDAQRRVTERRTEADELRRQLGDPDQVIDRQGFLPAERREMNLRSHMDCWRHRVLRDWEKTDRRRFSALLKMPVPDPTDMCSECQAPAEWQEYDLSLRLFQQPPEPGSTAEQIARLMPGWWERCPACTAYKIEHQWGGHAALPDFDYKQWRAMLPPLVRTIFTPAEPRPKRQQQPKPQPLAVIAPGPISEVMTKLAKAQAKHPSAQLRRGKGDTWELWPT
;
A
#
# COMPACT_ATOMS: atom_id res chain seq x y z
N MET A 1 -43.16 -42.11 7.69
CA MET A 1 -41.79 -42.55 8.05
C MET A 1 -40.83 -42.00 7.00
N ALA A 2 -40.08 -40.95 7.33
CA ALA A 2 -39.07 -40.41 6.41
C ALA A 2 -37.82 -41.29 6.46
N GLN A 3 -37.38 -41.81 5.31
CA GLN A 3 -36.12 -42.55 5.16
C GLN A 3 -34.97 -41.61 5.59
N LYS A 4 -34.33 -41.90 6.73
CA LYS A 4 -33.10 -41.22 7.16
C LYS A 4 -32.00 -41.62 6.17
N ASP A 5 -31.68 -40.71 5.26
CA ASP A 5 -30.57 -40.85 4.33
C ASP A 5 -29.26 -40.86 5.13
N VAL A 6 -28.67 -42.04 5.32
CA VAL A 6 -27.42 -42.22 6.06
C VAL A 6 -26.28 -41.76 5.15
N ARG A 7 -26.00 -40.46 5.16
CA ARG A 7 -24.80 -39.92 4.50
C ARG A 7 -23.57 -40.57 5.12
N LYS A 8 -22.81 -41.31 4.32
CA LYS A 8 -21.51 -41.88 4.73
C LYS A 8 -20.60 -40.74 5.22
N ALA A 9 -19.97 -40.95 6.37
CA ALA A 9 -18.97 -40.02 6.90
C ALA A 9 -17.83 -39.88 5.88
N VAL A 10 -17.50 -38.63 5.53
CA VAL A 10 -16.36 -38.32 4.67
C VAL A 10 -15.14 -38.22 5.55
N MET A 11 -14.13 -39.04 5.27
CA MET A 11 -12.85 -39.04 5.97
C MET A 11 -11.73 -38.72 4.99
N ILE A 12 -10.78 -37.91 5.43
CA ILE A 12 -9.57 -37.55 4.68
C ILE A 12 -8.36 -37.59 5.62
N THR A 13 -7.16 -37.69 5.05
CA THR A 13 -5.90 -37.60 5.79
C THR A 13 -5.11 -36.42 5.26
N ALA A 14 -4.76 -35.48 6.14
CA ALA A 14 -3.91 -34.34 5.78
C ALA A 14 -2.46 -34.79 5.54
N SER A 15 -1.64 -33.93 4.94
CA SER A 15 -0.23 -34.22 4.61
C SER A 15 0.64 -34.55 5.84
N ASN A 16 0.24 -34.08 7.01
CA ASN A 16 0.88 -34.39 8.30
C ASN A 16 0.42 -35.74 8.91
N GLY A 17 -0.42 -36.52 8.20
CA GLY A 17 -0.92 -37.81 8.66
C GLY A 17 -2.15 -37.75 9.58
N VAL A 18 -2.62 -36.56 9.95
CA VAL A 18 -3.81 -36.40 10.80
C VAL A 18 -5.06 -36.74 9.99
N ARG A 19 -5.92 -37.59 10.54
CA ARG A 19 -7.21 -37.94 9.94
C ARG A 19 -8.28 -36.94 10.37
N TRP A 20 -9.07 -36.49 9.41
CA TRP A 20 -10.19 -35.58 9.63
C TRP A 20 -11.48 -36.22 9.12
N THR A 21 -12.53 -36.07 9.90
CA THR A 21 -13.88 -36.53 9.60
C THR A 21 -14.79 -35.32 9.47
N ARG A 22 -15.49 -35.20 8.35
CA ARG A 22 -16.45 -34.11 8.18
C ARG A 22 -17.65 -34.31 9.11
N ARG A 23 -18.05 -33.26 9.82
CA ARG A 23 -19.26 -33.23 10.64
C ARG A 23 -20.50 -33.39 9.79
N LEU A 24 -21.61 -33.83 10.39
CA LEU A 24 -22.85 -34.18 9.68
C LEU A 24 -23.45 -32.97 8.93
N GLU A 25 -23.33 -31.79 9.52
CA GLU A 25 -23.77 -30.49 9.01
C GLU A 25 -22.80 -29.84 8.03
N GLY A 26 -21.57 -30.36 7.93
CA GLY A 26 -20.52 -29.82 7.06
C GLY A 26 -20.86 -29.95 5.58
N ARG A 27 -20.57 -28.91 4.81
CA ARG A 27 -20.89 -28.80 3.37
C ARG A 27 -19.66 -28.89 2.49
N SER A 28 -18.51 -28.47 3.01
CA SER A 28 -17.21 -28.50 2.33
C SER A 28 -16.78 -29.91 1.95
N THR A 29 -16.09 -30.02 0.83
CA THR A 29 -15.51 -31.26 0.31
C THR A 29 -14.12 -31.49 0.89
N GLY A 30 -13.62 -32.73 0.79
CA GLY A 30 -12.27 -33.06 1.24
C GLY A 30 -11.17 -32.20 0.61
N PRO A 31 -11.17 -31.99 -0.72
CA PRO A 31 -10.23 -31.08 -1.37
C PRO A 31 -10.32 -29.63 -0.88
N GLU A 32 -11.52 -29.09 -0.67
CA GLU A 32 -11.70 -27.73 -0.13
C GLU A 32 -11.10 -27.59 1.27
N PHE A 33 -11.26 -28.60 2.13
CA PHE A 33 -10.64 -28.62 3.45
C PHE A 33 -9.11 -28.68 3.40
N LEU A 34 -8.54 -29.53 2.55
CA LEU A 34 -7.09 -29.63 2.42
C LEU A 34 -6.49 -28.32 1.88
N GLN A 35 -7.15 -27.69 0.90
CA GLN A 35 -6.76 -26.38 0.42
C GLN A 35 -6.88 -25.33 1.53
N ALA A 36 -7.96 -25.36 2.32
CA ALA A 36 -8.15 -24.44 3.43
C ALA A 36 -7.06 -24.59 4.52
N LEU A 37 -6.64 -25.81 4.83
CA LEU A 37 -5.51 -26.06 5.74
C LEU A 37 -4.20 -25.48 5.21
N GLU A 38 -3.88 -25.73 3.94
CA GLU A 38 -2.67 -25.19 3.31
C GLU A 38 -2.70 -23.65 3.33
N ASP A 39 -3.85 -23.09 2.97
CA ASP A 39 -4.09 -21.66 2.98
C ASP A 39 -3.96 -21.09 4.40
N PHE A 40 -4.41 -21.77 5.44
CA PHE A 40 -4.25 -21.32 6.81
C PHE A 40 -2.77 -21.20 7.20
N CYS A 41 -1.95 -22.17 6.81
CA CYS A 41 -0.51 -22.15 7.03
C CYS A 41 0.20 -21.02 6.25
N ARG A 42 -0.34 -20.64 5.09
CA ARG A 42 0.19 -19.57 4.24
C ARG A 42 -0.34 -18.18 4.58
N THR A 43 -1.12 -18.01 5.65
CA THR A 43 -1.62 -16.69 6.08
C THR A 43 -0.50 -15.72 6.44
N SER A 44 0.69 -16.20 6.76
CA SER A 44 1.89 -15.39 7.04
C SER A 44 2.67 -14.95 5.79
N ASP A 45 2.27 -15.39 4.59
CA ASP A 45 2.92 -15.10 3.32
C ASP A 45 2.69 -13.64 2.89
N LEU A 46 3.73 -12.81 2.96
CA LEU A 46 3.69 -11.39 2.59
C LEU A 46 3.08 -11.14 1.21
N SER A 47 3.33 -12.04 0.25
CA SER A 47 2.82 -11.91 -1.12
C SER A 47 1.29 -12.00 -1.17
N ARG A 48 0.71 -12.86 -0.32
CA ARG A 48 -0.73 -13.03 -0.15
C ARG A 48 -1.32 -11.85 0.62
N GLN A 49 -0.69 -11.44 1.70
CA GLN A 49 -1.15 -10.32 2.54
C GLN A 49 -1.15 -8.99 1.79
N TRP A 50 -0.24 -8.81 0.84
CA TRP A 50 -0.11 -7.56 0.11
C TRP A 50 -1.36 -7.14 -0.68
N ASN A 51 -2.15 -8.12 -1.12
CA ASN A 51 -3.38 -7.94 -1.90
C ASN A 51 -4.67 -8.05 -1.08
N TRP A 52 -4.56 -8.28 0.23
CA TRP A 52 -5.70 -8.46 1.14
C TRP A 52 -6.57 -7.22 1.38
N TRP A 53 -6.19 -6.08 0.81
CA TRP A 53 -6.92 -4.82 0.89
C TRP A 53 -8.19 -4.77 0.04
N GLN A 54 -8.43 -5.74 -0.85
CA GLN A 54 -9.70 -5.87 -1.55
C GLN A 54 -10.82 -5.94 -0.50
N GLU A 55 -11.82 -5.06 -0.55
CA GLU A 55 -12.83 -4.81 0.50
C GLU A 55 -13.24 -6.07 1.27
N GLY A 56 -12.81 -6.20 2.54
CA GLY A 56 -13.18 -7.31 3.42
C GLY A 56 -12.62 -8.68 3.01
N ARG A 57 -11.81 -8.79 1.95
CA ARG A 57 -11.32 -10.07 1.42
C ARG A 57 -10.54 -10.84 2.47
N ARG A 58 -9.67 -10.19 3.25
CA ARG A 58 -8.96 -10.87 4.34
C ARG A 58 -9.93 -11.50 5.33
N ASP A 59 -10.88 -10.70 5.81
CA ASP A 59 -11.80 -11.12 6.86
C ASP A 59 -12.75 -12.18 6.30
N HIS A 60 -13.29 -12.00 5.10
CA HIS A 60 -14.11 -13.00 4.40
C HIS A 60 -13.36 -14.28 4.10
N GLU A 61 -12.11 -14.21 3.64
CA GLU A 61 -11.27 -15.38 3.37
C GLU A 61 -10.90 -16.08 4.67
N HIS A 62 -10.58 -15.33 5.73
CA HIS A 62 -10.31 -15.87 7.06
C HIS A 62 -11.55 -16.54 7.67
N ASP A 63 -12.70 -15.87 7.64
CA ASP A 63 -13.99 -16.37 8.11
C ASP A 63 -14.42 -17.60 7.31
N TRP A 64 -14.22 -17.59 5.99
CA TRP A 64 -14.50 -18.73 5.12
C TRP A 64 -13.58 -19.91 5.42
N LEU A 65 -12.27 -19.69 5.59
CA LEU A 65 -11.32 -20.74 5.99
C LEU A 65 -11.69 -21.32 7.36
N TRP A 66 -12.02 -20.48 8.34
CA TRP A 66 -12.50 -20.92 9.65
C TRP A 66 -13.82 -21.67 9.58
N GLN A 67 -14.74 -21.22 8.72
CA GLN A 67 -15.99 -21.92 8.47
C GLN A 67 -15.70 -23.33 7.95
N ILE A 68 -14.85 -23.47 6.92
CA ILE A 68 -14.44 -24.79 6.41
C ILE A 68 -13.81 -25.63 7.54
N LEU A 69 -12.84 -25.09 8.28
CA LEU A 69 -12.19 -25.80 9.39
C LEU A 69 -13.19 -26.29 10.45
N SER A 70 -14.20 -25.48 10.78
CA SER A 70 -15.22 -25.81 11.79
C SER A 70 -16.14 -26.97 11.38
N GLU A 71 -16.23 -27.27 10.07
CA GLU A 71 -17.02 -28.37 9.53
C GLU A 71 -16.31 -29.73 9.64
N TRP A 72 -15.05 -29.76 10.09
CA TRP A 72 -14.25 -30.98 10.19
C TRP A 72 -13.76 -31.22 11.62
N ASP A 73 -13.66 -32.49 11.98
CA ASP A 73 -13.22 -32.96 13.28
C ASP A 73 -12.01 -33.89 13.09
N ASN A 74 -10.91 -33.60 13.77
CA ASN A 74 -9.71 -34.46 13.74
C ASN A 74 -9.77 -35.59 14.77
N GLY A 75 -10.85 -35.70 15.54
CA GLY A 75 -10.99 -36.68 16.61
C GLY A 75 -10.05 -36.41 17.79
N ALA A 76 -9.42 -35.24 17.86
CA ALA A 76 -8.71 -34.82 19.05
C ALA A 76 -9.74 -34.61 20.18
N PRO A 77 -9.43 -35.02 21.42
CA PRO A 77 -10.30 -34.75 22.54
C PRO A 77 -10.55 -33.23 22.63
N GLN A 78 -11.81 -32.85 22.83
CA GLN A 78 -12.14 -31.45 23.10
C GLN A 78 -11.41 -31.05 24.38
N LYS A 79 -10.50 -30.11 24.24
CA LYS A 79 -9.83 -29.49 25.37
C LYS A 79 -10.80 -28.57 26.09
N SER A 80 -10.69 -28.48 27.42
CA SER A 80 -11.36 -27.41 28.16
C SER A 80 -10.84 -26.03 27.69
N GLU A 81 -11.59 -24.96 28.00
CA GLU A 81 -11.13 -23.60 27.74
C GLU A 81 -9.77 -23.34 28.43
N GLU A 82 -9.63 -23.79 29.68
CA GLU A 82 -8.38 -23.74 30.44
C GLU A 82 -7.23 -24.48 29.74
N GLU A 83 -7.45 -25.72 29.26
CA GLU A 83 -6.43 -26.48 28.53
C GLU A 83 -6.05 -25.86 27.17
N ALA A 84 -6.96 -25.11 26.55
CA ALA A 84 -6.71 -24.38 25.32
C ALA A 84 -5.91 -23.09 25.59
N GLU A 85 -6.23 -22.37 26.67
CA GLU A 85 -5.47 -21.21 27.14
C GLU A 85 -4.05 -21.61 27.55
N ASP A 86 -3.88 -22.68 28.32
CA ASP A 86 -2.58 -23.21 28.71
C ASP A 86 -1.73 -23.59 27.49
N PHE A 87 -2.35 -24.21 26.49
CA PHE A 87 -1.67 -24.53 25.23
C PHE A 87 -1.26 -23.27 24.47
N ALA A 88 -2.14 -22.28 24.37
CA ALA A 88 -1.84 -21.00 23.71
C ALA A 88 -0.71 -20.25 24.42
N GLN A 89 -0.73 -20.21 25.75
CA GLN A 89 0.32 -19.61 26.56
C GLN A 89 1.65 -20.34 26.35
N ALA A 90 1.66 -21.68 26.39
CA ALA A 90 2.88 -22.45 26.14
C ALA A 90 3.45 -22.23 24.72
N GLU A 91 2.62 -22.06 23.69
CA GLU A 91 3.10 -21.72 22.34
C GLU A 91 3.65 -20.28 22.26
N MET A 92 3.04 -19.33 22.98
CA MET A 92 3.54 -17.97 23.11
C MET A 92 4.90 -17.94 23.85
N ASP A 93 5.03 -18.72 24.93
CA ASP A 93 6.29 -18.84 25.67
C ASP A 93 7.41 -19.41 24.78
N LYS A 94 7.13 -20.46 23.99
CA LYS A 94 8.10 -20.99 23.00
C LYS A 94 8.50 -19.94 21.95
N LEU A 95 7.55 -19.10 21.53
CA LEU A 95 7.85 -18.02 20.59
C LEU A 95 8.77 -16.97 21.23
N ASP A 96 8.52 -16.61 22.48
CA ASP A 96 9.34 -15.66 23.22
C ASP A 96 10.72 -16.22 23.54
N GLU A 97 10.83 -17.51 23.89
CA GLU A 97 12.11 -18.22 24.00
C GLU A 97 12.90 -18.18 22.69
N ARG A 98 12.25 -18.43 21.54
CA ARG A 98 12.91 -18.32 20.22
C ARG A 98 13.40 -16.89 19.94
N ARG A 99 12.60 -15.88 20.27
CA ARG A 99 12.97 -14.45 20.11
C ARG A 99 14.14 -14.07 21.01
N GLU A 100 14.13 -14.54 22.24
CA GLU A 100 15.21 -14.29 23.20
C GLU A 100 16.49 -15.02 22.79
N ALA A 101 16.40 -16.25 22.29
CA ALA A 101 17.53 -16.98 21.73
C ALA A 101 18.12 -16.26 20.52
N ASP A 102 17.30 -15.74 19.59
CA ASP A 102 17.79 -14.93 18.46
C ASP A 102 18.42 -13.62 18.93
N ARG A 103 17.81 -12.94 19.94
CA ARG A 103 18.38 -11.74 20.56
C ARG A 103 19.77 -12.00 21.14
N ARG A 104 19.95 -13.10 21.87
CA ARG A 104 21.26 -13.51 22.44
C ARG A 104 22.26 -13.83 21.34
N ARG A 105 21.86 -14.63 20.34
CA ARG A 105 22.69 -14.96 19.17
C ARG A 105 23.17 -13.68 18.46
N ARG A 106 22.29 -12.69 18.30
CA ARG A 106 22.63 -11.39 17.69
C ARG A 106 23.54 -10.55 18.57
N ALA A 107 23.30 -10.51 19.89
CA ALA A 107 24.21 -9.84 20.82
C ALA A 107 25.63 -10.43 20.75
N ASP A 108 25.75 -11.76 20.68
CA ASP A 108 27.04 -12.45 20.50
C ASP A 108 27.68 -12.15 19.14
N LEU A 109 26.87 -11.98 18.08
CA LEU A 109 27.35 -11.58 16.76
C LEU A 109 27.89 -10.15 16.76
N VAL A 110 27.16 -9.22 17.38
CA VAL A 110 27.59 -7.82 17.58
C VAL A 110 28.89 -7.77 18.35
N ALA A 111 28.96 -8.46 19.49
CA ALA A 111 30.16 -8.48 20.34
C ALA A 111 31.42 -8.97 19.60
N ARG A 112 31.26 -9.88 18.63
CA ARG A 112 32.39 -10.46 17.87
C ARG A 112 32.74 -9.71 16.60
N SER A 113 31.74 -9.15 15.91
CA SER A 113 31.88 -8.76 14.49
C SER A 113 31.46 -7.32 14.20
N TYR A 114 30.78 -6.65 15.13
CA TYR A 114 30.36 -5.27 14.90
C TYR A 114 31.57 -4.34 15.03
N ASN A 115 31.74 -3.50 14.03
CA ASN A 115 32.74 -2.45 14.02
C ASN A 115 32.02 -1.13 13.73
N GLU A 116 32.02 -0.22 14.70
CA GLU A 116 31.29 1.05 14.62
C GLU A 116 31.78 1.92 13.45
N ASP A 117 33.10 2.04 13.26
CA ASP A 117 33.70 2.80 12.17
C ASP A 117 33.27 2.24 10.81
N ARG A 118 33.25 0.91 10.68
CA ARG A 118 32.80 0.22 9.47
C ARG A 118 31.31 0.47 9.21
N GLY A 119 30.49 0.48 10.26
CA GLY A 119 29.08 0.87 10.20
C GLY A 119 28.90 2.32 9.74
N LEU A 120 29.67 3.27 10.29
CA LEU A 120 29.64 4.68 9.88
C LEU A 120 30.14 4.89 8.46
N GLN A 121 31.21 4.20 8.05
CA GLN A 121 31.72 4.21 6.67
C GLN A 121 30.66 3.73 5.69
N ARG A 122 29.94 2.66 6.03
CA ARG A 122 28.81 2.19 5.24
C ARG A 122 27.72 3.26 5.10
N LEU A 123 27.33 3.92 6.17
CA LEU A 123 26.33 4.99 6.10
C LEU A 123 26.80 6.16 5.21
N ARG A 124 28.10 6.51 5.27
CA ARG A 124 28.69 7.51 4.37
C ARG A 124 28.66 7.07 2.92
N LEU A 125 28.96 5.80 2.63
CA LEU A 125 28.89 5.23 1.29
C LEU A 125 27.48 5.37 0.71
N LEU A 126 26.48 4.91 1.46
CA LEU A 126 25.08 4.98 1.04
C LEU A 126 24.64 6.43 0.79
N ARG A 127 25.10 7.38 1.61
CA ARG A 127 24.84 8.82 1.40
C ARG A 127 25.49 9.32 0.11
N ALA A 128 26.74 8.98 -0.16
CA ALA A 128 27.43 9.39 -1.38
C ALA A 128 26.77 8.81 -2.64
N GLU A 129 26.36 7.54 -2.61
CA GLU A 129 25.61 6.87 -3.69
C GLU A 129 24.26 7.54 -3.94
N SER A 130 23.52 7.85 -2.87
CA SER A 130 22.22 8.53 -2.95
C SER A 130 22.35 9.95 -3.53
N ASP A 131 23.33 10.74 -3.06
CA ASP A 131 23.60 12.07 -3.62
C ASP A 131 23.98 11.98 -5.12
N ALA A 132 24.82 11.00 -5.49
CA ALA A 132 25.20 10.79 -6.89
C ALA A 132 24.00 10.43 -7.78
N ALA A 133 23.10 9.55 -7.30
CA ALA A 133 21.88 9.20 -8.01
C ALA A 133 20.95 10.41 -8.18
N PHE A 134 20.76 11.20 -7.11
CA PHE A 134 19.99 12.43 -7.16
C PHE A 134 20.50 13.41 -8.23
N PHE A 135 21.79 13.74 -8.21
CA PHE A 135 22.32 14.69 -9.19
C PHE A 135 22.35 14.11 -10.61
N ALA A 136 22.39 12.78 -10.78
CA ALA A 136 22.22 12.15 -12.09
C ALA A 136 20.80 12.36 -12.63
N HIS A 137 19.76 12.34 -11.79
CA HIS A 137 18.40 12.73 -12.19
C HIS A 137 18.31 14.21 -12.55
N VAL A 138 18.95 15.08 -11.79
CA VAL A 138 19.01 16.52 -12.12
C VAL A 138 19.63 16.73 -13.51
N LEU A 139 20.67 15.97 -13.87
CA LEU A 139 21.28 16.01 -15.20
C LEU A 139 20.37 15.53 -16.33
N ALA A 140 19.41 14.65 -16.04
CA ALA A 140 18.45 14.18 -17.04
C ALA A 140 17.42 15.26 -17.44
N ALA A 141 17.18 16.26 -16.57
CA ALA A 141 16.26 17.36 -16.83
C ALA A 141 16.69 18.67 -16.14
N PRO A 142 17.80 19.31 -16.57
CA PRO A 142 18.31 20.53 -15.94
C PRO A 142 17.44 21.76 -16.29
N ALA A 143 17.23 22.66 -15.33
CA ALA A 143 16.52 23.93 -15.49
C ALA A 143 17.36 24.97 -16.22
N SER A 144 18.69 24.88 -16.06
CA SER A 144 19.64 25.83 -16.60
C SER A 144 21.00 25.19 -16.85
N ALA A 145 21.81 25.81 -17.71
CA ALA A 145 23.20 25.39 -17.93
C ALA A 145 24.05 25.47 -16.66
N ALA A 146 23.76 26.42 -15.76
CA ALA A 146 24.45 26.54 -14.47
C ALA A 146 24.12 25.35 -13.55
N GLN A 147 22.84 24.95 -13.47
CA GLN A 147 22.43 23.77 -12.71
C GLN A 147 23.02 22.49 -13.31
N GLN A 148 23.04 22.35 -14.64
CA GLN A 148 23.66 21.21 -15.29
C GLN A 148 25.16 21.10 -14.95
N LYS A 149 25.90 22.22 -15.00
CA LYS A 149 27.33 22.23 -14.64
C LYS A 149 27.56 21.88 -13.16
N ASP A 150 26.75 22.42 -12.26
CA ASP A 150 26.84 22.12 -10.83
C ASP A 150 26.51 20.65 -10.53
N ALA A 151 25.42 20.13 -11.10
CA ALA A 151 25.02 18.74 -10.97
C ALA A 151 26.09 17.79 -11.53
N GLN A 152 26.71 18.11 -12.67
CA GLN A 152 27.79 17.30 -13.26
C GLN A 152 29.00 17.22 -12.32
N ARG A 153 29.39 18.35 -11.72
CA ARG A 153 30.48 18.39 -10.74
C ARG A 153 30.14 17.50 -9.55
N ARG A 154 28.96 17.68 -8.96
CA ARG A 154 28.53 16.94 -7.76
C ARG A 154 28.35 15.44 -8.00
N VAL A 155 27.78 15.01 -9.13
CA VAL A 155 27.74 13.58 -9.50
C VAL A 155 29.14 12.99 -9.51
N THR A 156 30.10 13.70 -10.12
CA THR A 156 31.47 13.22 -10.27
C THR A 156 32.18 13.12 -8.91
N GLU A 157 32.07 14.16 -8.08
CA GLU A 157 32.61 14.19 -6.72
C GLU A 157 32.04 13.04 -5.88
N ARG A 158 30.71 12.87 -5.89
CA ARG A 158 30.02 11.85 -5.08
C ARG A 158 30.26 10.42 -5.54
N ARG A 159 30.37 10.18 -6.84
CA ARG A 159 30.77 8.86 -7.36
C ARG A 159 32.19 8.51 -6.95
N THR A 160 33.11 9.48 -7.04
CA THR A 160 34.51 9.29 -6.62
C THR A 160 34.58 8.94 -5.13
N GLU A 161 33.84 9.67 -4.29
CA GLU A 161 33.73 9.40 -2.86
C GLU A 161 33.16 8.01 -2.58
N ALA A 162 32.06 7.63 -3.25
CA ALA A 162 31.45 6.32 -3.13
C ALA A 162 32.41 5.18 -3.54
N ASP A 163 33.17 5.35 -4.61
CA ASP A 163 34.13 4.33 -5.09
C ASP A 163 35.32 4.16 -4.13
N GLU A 164 35.78 5.24 -3.50
CA GLU A 164 36.79 5.16 -2.43
C GLU A 164 36.24 4.43 -1.20
N LEU A 165 35.06 4.83 -0.71
CA LEU A 165 34.41 4.20 0.44
C LEU A 165 34.13 2.72 0.19
N ARG A 166 33.68 2.34 -1.02
CA ARG A 166 33.45 0.94 -1.38
C ARG A 166 34.75 0.13 -1.41
N ARG A 167 35.87 0.70 -1.88
CA ARG A 167 37.18 0.03 -1.81
C ARG A 167 37.63 -0.22 -0.38
N GLN A 168 37.40 0.74 0.53
CA GLN A 168 37.75 0.60 1.95
C GLN A 168 36.84 -0.39 2.68
N LEU A 169 35.54 -0.34 2.38
CA LEU A 169 34.53 -1.13 3.07
C LEU A 169 34.45 -2.57 2.54
N GLY A 170 34.69 -2.79 1.24
CA GLY A 170 34.32 -4.04 0.58
C GLY A 170 32.81 -4.10 0.33
N ASP A 171 32.21 -5.27 0.51
CA ASP A 171 30.75 -5.44 0.31
C ASP A 171 29.96 -4.75 1.44
N PRO A 172 29.19 -3.68 1.15
CA PRO A 172 28.36 -3.02 2.15
C PRO A 172 27.25 -3.92 2.68
N ASP A 173 26.80 -4.94 1.94
CA ASP A 173 25.74 -5.85 2.39
C ASP A 173 26.22 -6.91 3.39
N GLN A 174 27.53 -6.94 3.71
CA GLN A 174 28.12 -7.80 4.75
C GLN A 174 28.42 -7.04 6.06
N VAL A 175 28.04 -5.77 6.17
CA VAL A 175 28.30 -4.97 7.36
C VAL A 175 27.09 -5.05 8.27
N ILE A 176 27.21 -5.77 9.39
CA ILE A 176 26.17 -5.78 10.41
C ILE A 176 26.07 -4.42 11.10
N ASP A 177 24.86 -4.07 11.51
CA ASP A 177 24.63 -2.88 12.32
C ASP A 177 24.82 -3.13 13.82
N ARG A 178 24.57 -2.08 14.63
CA ARG A 178 24.67 -2.12 16.10
C ARG A 178 23.72 -3.11 16.80
N GLN A 179 22.73 -3.63 16.08
CA GLN A 179 21.76 -4.62 16.55
C GLN A 179 22.06 -6.02 15.99
N GLY A 180 23.13 -6.16 15.20
CA GLY A 180 23.57 -7.44 14.64
C GLY A 180 22.75 -7.88 13.44
N PHE A 181 22.08 -6.95 12.74
CA PHE A 181 21.39 -7.26 11.51
C PHE A 181 22.26 -6.97 10.30
N LEU A 182 22.27 -7.89 9.36
CA LEU A 182 22.72 -7.61 8.00
C LEU A 182 21.71 -6.74 7.26
N PRO A 183 22.16 -5.97 6.26
CA PRO A 183 21.29 -5.20 5.38
C PRO A 183 20.13 -5.98 4.76
N ALA A 184 20.36 -7.22 4.32
CA ALA A 184 19.30 -8.08 3.81
C ALA A 184 18.24 -8.43 4.87
N GLU A 185 18.67 -8.78 6.09
CA GLU A 185 17.76 -9.08 7.20
C GLU A 185 16.96 -7.84 7.61
N ARG A 186 17.61 -6.68 7.62
CA ARG A 186 16.97 -5.38 7.84
C ARG A 186 15.87 -5.12 6.82
N ARG A 187 16.15 -5.34 5.54
CA ARG A 187 15.19 -5.15 4.44
C ARG A 187 13.94 -6.01 4.62
N GLU A 188 14.11 -7.28 4.96
CA GLU A 188 13.01 -8.20 5.24
C GLU A 188 12.19 -7.76 6.47
N MET A 189 12.86 -7.43 7.57
CA MET A 189 12.21 -6.94 8.79
C MET A 189 11.45 -5.64 8.54
N ASN A 190 12.06 -4.72 7.79
CA ASN A 190 11.49 -3.44 7.42
C ASN A 190 10.24 -3.62 6.56
N LEU A 191 10.27 -4.52 5.57
CA LEU A 191 9.11 -4.85 4.75
C LEU A 191 7.97 -5.44 5.59
N ARG A 192 8.28 -6.39 6.48
CA ARG A 192 7.29 -6.98 7.39
C ARG A 192 6.69 -5.93 8.33
N SER A 193 7.53 -5.10 8.96
CA SER A 193 7.07 -4.03 9.84
C SER A 193 6.22 -2.99 9.09
N HIS A 194 6.59 -2.65 7.85
CA HIS A 194 5.79 -1.78 6.99
C HIS A 194 4.39 -2.36 6.75
N MET A 195 4.29 -3.67 6.48
CA MET A 195 3.02 -4.36 6.32
C MET A 195 2.17 -4.31 7.58
N ASP A 196 2.74 -4.75 8.70
CA ASP A 196 2.01 -4.97 9.95
C ASP A 196 1.62 -3.66 10.62
N CYS A 197 2.55 -2.71 10.71
CA CYS A 197 2.36 -1.48 11.48
C CYS A 197 1.73 -0.35 10.66
N TRP A 198 1.91 -0.36 9.33
CA TRP A 198 1.43 0.72 8.47
C TRP A 198 0.39 0.24 7.46
N ARG A 199 0.76 -0.58 6.48
CA ARG A 199 -0.12 -0.88 5.34
C ARG A 199 -1.44 -1.49 5.81
N HIS A 200 -1.41 -2.53 6.64
CA HIS A 200 -2.64 -3.17 7.13
C HIS A 200 -3.51 -2.25 7.96
N ARG A 201 -2.90 -1.36 8.76
CA ARG A 201 -3.65 -0.42 9.59
C ARG A 201 -4.29 0.67 8.72
N VAL A 202 -3.50 1.32 7.89
CA VAL A 202 -3.96 2.40 7.00
C VAL A 202 -5.05 1.91 6.05
N LEU A 203 -4.89 0.72 5.47
CA LEU A 203 -5.89 0.19 4.53
C LEU A 203 -7.19 -0.25 5.21
N ARG A 204 -7.14 -0.67 6.47
CA ARG A 204 -8.36 -0.94 7.26
C ARG A 204 -9.14 0.34 7.51
N ASP A 205 -8.44 1.42 7.84
CA ASP A 205 -9.05 2.69 8.21
C ASP A 205 -9.55 3.50 7.00
N TRP A 206 -9.18 3.13 5.77
CA TRP A 206 -9.60 3.84 4.56
C TRP A 206 -11.06 3.59 4.18
N GLU A 207 -11.79 4.69 3.98
CA GLU A 207 -13.13 4.68 3.37
C GLU A 207 -13.08 4.23 1.90
N LYS A 208 -14.24 3.81 1.36
CA LYS A 208 -14.39 3.35 -0.02
C LYS A 208 -13.96 4.41 -1.06
N THR A 209 -14.18 5.68 -0.74
CA THR A 209 -13.77 6.86 -1.53
C THR A 209 -12.26 6.98 -1.62
N ASP A 210 -11.54 6.82 -0.51
CA ASP A 210 -10.08 6.88 -0.45
C ASP A 210 -9.44 5.70 -1.18
N ARG A 211 -9.99 4.49 -1.03
CA ARG A 211 -9.50 3.30 -1.75
C ARG A 211 -9.55 3.47 -3.27
N ARG A 212 -10.59 4.12 -3.80
CA ARG A 212 -10.66 4.45 -5.24
C ARG A 212 -9.60 5.46 -5.64
N ARG A 213 -9.40 6.51 -4.83
CA ARG A 213 -8.39 7.55 -5.04
C ARG A 213 -6.98 6.96 -5.09
N PHE A 214 -6.72 5.95 -4.27
CA PHE A 214 -5.41 5.29 -4.16
C PHE A 214 -5.34 3.93 -4.86
N SER A 215 -6.24 3.65 -5.80
CA SER A 215 -6.30 2.34 -6.48
C SER A 215 -5.00 1.94 -7.19
N ALA A 216 -4.18 2.89 -7.61
CA ALA A 216 -2.84 2.63 -8.15
C ALA A 216 -1.86 2.11 -7.09
N LEU A 217 -1.82 2.71 -5.89
CA LEU A 217 -1.02 2.24 -4.74
C LEU A 217 -1.48 0.85 -4.27
N LEU A 218 -2.78 0.60 -4.36
CA LEU A 218 -3.36 -0.68 -4.00
C LEU A 218 -2.96 -1.80 -4.98
N LYS A 219 -2.85 -1.49 -6.28
CA LYS A 219 -2.44 -2.44 -7.33
C LYS A 219 -0.92 -2.66 -7.43
N MET A 220 -0.14 -2.03 -6.55
CA MET A 220 1.30 -2.24 -6.55
C MET A 220 1.63 -3.72 -6.36
N PRO A 221 2.65 -4.27 -7.03
CA PRO A 221 3.21 -5.54 -6.63
C PRO A 221 3.84 -5.42 -5.23
N VAL A 222 4.03 -6.57 -4.58
CA VAL A 222 4.81 -6.63 -3.34
C VAL A 222 6.23 -6.21 -3.70
N PRO A 223 6.83 -5.21 -3.04
CA PRO A 223 8.24 -4.91 -3.24
C PRO A 223 9.05 -6.10 -2.74
N ASP A 224 10.08 -6.49 -3.52
CA ASP A 224 11.06 -7.44 -3.04
C ASP A 224 11.84 -6.79 -1.89
N PRO A 225 12.26 -7.53 -0.84
CA PRO A 225 13.20 -7.00 0.13
C PRO A 225 14.42 -6.33 -0.53
N THR A 226 14.93 -6.80 -1.66
CA THR A 226 16.03 -6.13 -2.39
C THR A 226 15.67 -4.75 -2.92
N ASP A 227 14.38 -4.50 -3.15
CA ASP A 227 13.88 -3.19 -3.53
C ASP A 227 13.78 -2.24 -2.33
N MET A 228 13.99 -2.71 -1.10
CA MET A 228 13.98 -1.91 0.13
C MET A 228 15.37 -1.36 0.43
N CYS A 229 15.45 -0.21 1.10
CA CYS A 229 16.72 0.16 1.73
C CYS A 229 16.90 -0.62 3.04
N SER A 230 18.12 -1.03 3.34
CA SER A 230 18.44 -1.61 4.65
C SER A 230 18.27 -0.64 5.81
N GLU A 231 18.40 0.67 5.56
CA GLU A 231 18.36 1.70 6.60
C GLU A 231 16.96 2.29 6.82
N CYS A 232 16.00 1.99 5.95
CA CYS A 232 14.65 2.54 6.09
C CYS A 232 13.55 1.52 5.78
N GLN A 233 12.36 1.80 6.32
CA GLN A 233 11.15 1.01 6.08
C GLN A 233 10.50 1.27 4.72
N ALA A 234 11.23 1.87 3.79
CA ALA A 234 10.75 2.24 2.47
C ALA A 234 11.61 1.57 1.38
N PRO A 235 11.00 1.28 0.21
CA PRO A 235 11.71 1.01 -1.03
C PRO A 235 12.90 1.96 -1.26
N ALA A 236 14.02 1.46 -1.76
CA ALA A 236 15.24 2.22 -2.05
C ALA A 236 14.99 3.34 -3.05
N GLU A 237 14.19 3.06 -4.09
CA GLU A 237 13.70 4.04 -5.06
C GLU A 237 12.84 5.15 -4.44
N TRP A 238 12.39 5.01 -3.20
CA TRP A 238 11.63 6.03 -2.48
C TRP A 238 12.52 7.02 -1.71
N GLN A 239 13.84 6.77 -1.63
CA GLN A 239 14.79 7.71 -1.02
C GLN A 239 15.01 8.94 -1.89
N GLU A 240 15.03 8.75 -3.21
CA GLU A 240 15.07 9.84 -4.20
C GLU A 240 13.87 10.79 -4.00
N TYR A 241 12.74 10.25 -3.56
CA TYR A 241 11.52 10.99 -3.26
C TYR A 241 11.58 11.77 -1.95
N ASP A 242 12.15 11.25 -0.86
CA ASP A 242 12.27 11.98 0.43
C ASP A 242 13.26 13.17 0.34
N LEU A 243 14.35 13.02 -0.43
CA LEU A 243 15.28 14.12 -0.69
C LEU A 243 14.63 15.23 -1.53
N SER A 244 13.83 14.83 -2.52
CA SER A 244 13.01 15.73 -3.33
C SER A 244 11.97 16.43 -2.44
N LEU A 245 11.22 15.74 -1.59
CA LEU A 245 10.22 16.39 -0.74
C LEU A 245 10.79 17.33 0.34
N ARG A 246 12.05 17.17 0.76
CA ARG A 246 12.68 18.03 1.76
C ARG A 246 13.19 19.37 1.23
N LEU A 247 13.13 19.57 -0.08
CA LEU A 247 13.31 20.88 -0.73
C LEU A 247 12.14 21.84 -0.44
N PHE A 248 11.06 21.38 0.19
CA PHE A 248 9.87 22.17 0.53
C PHE A 248 9.81 22.55 2.01
N GLN A 249 10.76 23.34 2.51
CA GLN A 249 10.72 23.82 3.90
C GLN A 249 9.64 24.89 4.17
N GLN A 250 8.96 25.41 3.14
CA GLN A 250 7.73 26.17 3.33
C GLN A 250 6.52 25.36 2.89
N PRO A 251 5.36 25.49 3.59
CA PRO A 251 4.12 24.89 3.13
C PRO A 251 3.94 25.30 1.66
N PRO A 252 3.77 24.31 0.75
CA PRO A 252 3.71 24.61 -0.66
C PRO A 252 2.60 25.63 -0.91
N GLU A 253 2.89 26.61 -1.78
CA GLU A 253 1.98 27.71 -2.05
C GLU A 253 0.55 27.18 -2.29
N PRO A 254 -0.48 27.74 -1.63
CA PRO A 254 -1.85 27.27 -1.79
C PRO A 254 -2.25 27.20 -3.27
N GLY A 255 -2.69 26.03 -3.72
CA GLY A 255 -3.04 25.74 -5.12
C GLY A 255 -1.91 25.12 -5.95
N SER A 256 -0.66 25.13 -5.47
CA SER A 256 0.48 24.54 -6.18
C SER A 256 0.37 23.02 -6.31
N THR A 257 1.06 22.46 -7.30
CA THR A 257 1.07 21.01 -7.49
C THR A 257 1.74 20.29 -6.32
N ALA A 258 2.71 20.91 -5.65
CA ALA A 258 3.32 20.38 -4.43
C ALA A 258 2.31 20.30 -3.27
N GLU A 259 1.39 21.25 -3.14
CA GLU A 259 0.30 21.20 -2.15
C GLU A 259 -0.69 20.06 -2.45
N GLN A 260 -1.03 19.87 -3.73
CA GLN A 260 -1.90 18.79 -4.17
C GLN A 260 -1.28 17.41 -3.92
N ILE A 261 0.03 17.28 -4.15
CA ILE A 261 0.84 16.07 -3.89
C ILE A 261 0.93 15.79 -2.38
N ALA A 262 1.22 16.80 -1.55
CA ALA A 262 1.29 16.65 -0.10
C ALA A 262 -0.04 16.17 0.51
N ARG A 263 -1.17 16.67 -0.01
CA ARG A 263 -2.53 16.24 0.38
C ARG A 263 -2.88 14.82 -0.08
N LEU A 264 -2.07 14.20 -0.94
CA LEU A 264 -2.26 12.84 -1.43
C LEU A 264 -1.50 11.78 -0.62
N MET A 265 -0.59 12.13 0.30
CA MET A 265 0.21 11.13 1.01
C MET A 265 0.49 11.48 2.48
N PRO A 266 -0.49 11.38 3.41
CA PRO A 266 -0.26 11.74 4.80
C PRO A 266 0.71 10.77 5.51
N GLY A 267 1.73 11.32 6.20
CA GLY A 267 2.49 10.62 7.26
C GLY A 267 3.69 9.78 6.82
N TRP A 268 4.01 9.76 5.52
CA TRP A 268 5.14 9.02 4.96
C TRP A 268 6.52 9.64 5.30
N TRP A 269 6.59 10.98 5.34
CA TRP A 269 7.84 11.75 5.30
C TRP A 269 8.59 11.82 6.64
N GLU A 270 8.03 11.25 7.71
CA GLU A 270 8.53 11.41 9.08
C GLU A 270 9.44 10.28 9.55
N ARG A 271 9.62 9.22 8.74
CA ARG A 271 10.06 7.91 9.25
C ARG A 271 11.45 7.43 8.82
N CYS A 272 12.29 8.26 8.19
CA CYS A 272 13.65 7.86 7.80
C CYS A 272 14.75 8.49 8.70
N PRO A 273 15.41 7.70 9.58
CA PRO A 273 16.55 8.15 10.40
C PRO A 273 17.80 8.49 9.60
N ALA A 274 18.05 7.82 8.46
CA ALA A 274 19.14 8.17 7.54
C ALA A 274 18.99 9.61 7.00
N CYS A 275 17.76 10.11 6.96
CA CYS A 275 17.46 11.50 6.60
C CYS A 275 17.48 12.45 7.81
N THR A 276 17.46 11.97 9.06
CA THR A 276 17.55 12.83 10.26
C THR A 276 18.95 13.44 10.43
N ALA A 277 20.01 12.73 10.03
CA ALA A 277 21.37 13.28 10.00
C ALA A 277 21.52 14.43 8.98
N TYR A 278 20.88 14.31 7.80
CA TYR A 278 20.81 15.40 6.82
C TYR A 278 19.98 16.60 7.33
N LYS A 279 18.92 16.33 8.12
CA LYS A 279 18.13 17.35 8.84
C LYS A 279 19.03 18.20 9.75
N ILE A 280 20.02 17.61 10.42
CA ILE A 280 20.90 18.32 11.37
C ILE A 280 21.94 19.19 10.65
N GLU A 281 22.56 18.70 9.57
CA GLU A 281 23.59 19.47 8.84
C GLU A 281 23.01 20.58 7.94
N HIS A 282 21.73 20.51 7.53
CA HIS A 282 21.15 21.45 6.55
C HIS A 282 20.00 22.31 7.06
N GLN A 283 19.33 21.97 8.18
CA GLN A 283 18.40 22.92 8.81
C GLN A 283 19.10 24.12 9.46
N TRP A 284 20.44 24.10 9.61
CA TRP A 284 21.20 25.14 10.32
C TRP A 284 21.98 26.09 9.37
N GLY A 285 21.52 26.24 8.11
CA GLY A 285 21.83 27.43 7.30
C GLY A 285 23.22 27.52 6.66
N GLY A 286 23.79 26.40 6.18
CA GLY A 286 25.01 26.44 5.38
C GLY A 286 24.82 27.02 3.97
N HIS A 287 25.85 27.64 3.41
CA HIS A 287 25.91 28.31 2.08
C HIS A 287 25.58 27.45 0.83
N ALA A 288 25.03 26.25 0.99
CA ALA A 288 24.79 25.27 -0.07
C ALA A 288 23.29 25.02 -0.36
N ALA A 289 22.45 26.05 -0.26
CA ALA A 289 21.03 25.97 -0.62
C ALA A 289 20.85 25.53 -2.08
N LEU A 290 19.95 24.56 -2.30
CA LEU A 290 19.66 23.97 -3.61
C LEU A 290 18.81 24.92 -4.49
N PRO A 291 18.92 24.84 -5.83
CA PRO A 291 18.24 25.74 -6.77
C PRO A 291 16.75 25.44 -6.96
N ASP A 292 15.98 26.43 -7.43
CA ASP A 292 14.56 26.33 -7.79
C ASP A 292 14.30 25.33 -8.93
N PHE A 293 13.31 24.45 -8.76
CA PHE A 293 12.87 23.44 -9.74
C PHE A 293 11.43 23.72 -10.24
N ASP A 294 11.15 23.47 -11.52
CA ASP A 294 9.79 23.56 -12.10
C ASP A 294 8.98 22.25 -11.99
N TYR A 295 7.66 22.30 -12.27
CA TYR A 295 6.76 21.14 -12.19
C TYR A 295 7.19 19.94 -13.05
N LYS A 296 7.74 20.18 -14.25
CA LYS A 296 8.17 19.10 -15.13
C LYS A 296 9.40 18.40 -14.56
N GLN A 297 10.32 19.17 -13.97
CA GLN A 297 11.48 18.63 -13.28
C GLN A 297 11.08 17.83 -12.05
N TRP A 298 10.16 18.36 -11.25
CA TRP A 298 9.55 17.62 -10.14
C TRP A 298 8.98 16.29 -10.59
N ARG A 299 8.15 16.29 -11.64
CA ARG A 299 7.54 15.06 -12.17
C ARG A 299 8.57 14.08 -12.72
N ALA A 300 9.66 14.56 -13.32
CA ALA A 300 10.73 13.72 -13.85
C ALA A 300 11.54 13.03 -12.73
N MET A 301 11.70 13.71 -11.59
CA MET A 301 12.40 13.20 -10.40
C MET A 301 11.58 12.21 -9.58
N LEU A 302 10.27 12.08 -9.83
CA LEU A 302 9.46 11.06 -9.16
C LEU A 302 9.86 9.67 -9.66
N PRO A 303 9.91 8.65 -8.80
CA PRO A 303 10.05 7.26 -9.23
C PRO A 303 8.96 6.88 -10.25
N PRO A 304 9.21 6.00 -11.24
CA PRO A 304 8.25 5.63 -12.28
C PRO A 304 6.87 5.23 -11.74
N LEU A 305 6.87 4.53 -10.61
CA LEU A 305 5.68 4.15 -9.87
C LEU A 305 4.84 5.35 -9.43
N VAL A 306 5.52 6.36 -8.87
CA VAL A 306 4.91 7.58 -8.35
C VAL A 306 4.46 8.48 -9.51
N ARG A 307 5.22 8.52 -10.61
CA ARG A 307 4.75 9.12 -11.88
C ARG A 307 3.44 8.51 -12.34
N THR A 308 3.21 7.22 -12.12
CA THR A 308 1.95 6.54 -12.49
C THR A 308 0.78 7.00 -11.61
N ILE A 309 1.02 7.22 -10.31
CA ILE A 309 0.02 7.76 -9.37
C ILE A 309 -0.34 9.21 -9.71
N PHE A 310 0.66 10.02 -10.08
CA PHE A 310 0.47 11.43 -10.41
C PHE A 310 0.25 11.70 -11.90
N THR A 311 0.21 10.66 -12.73
CA THR A 311 -0.26 10.81 -14.10
C THR A 311 -1.74 11.12 -13.98
N PRO A 312 -2.19 12.32 -14.43
CA PRO A 312 -3.59 12.64 -14.42
C PRO A 312 -4.32 11.50 -15.11
N ALA A 313 -5.34 10.95 -14.47
CA ALA A 313 -6.16 9.92 -15.10
C ALA A 313 -6.53 10.45 -16.49
N GLU A 314 -6.33 9.62 -17.53
CA GLU A 314 -6.73 10.01 -18.88
C GLU A 314 -8.13 10.60 -18.79
N PRO A 315 -8.35 11.81 -19.35
CA PRO A 315 -9.62 12.47 -19.24
C PRO A 315 -10.65 11.47 -19.72
N ARG A 316 -11.52 11.01 -18.79
CA ARG A 316 -12.45 9.92 -19.08
C ARG A 316 -13.06 10.23 -20.44
N PRO A 317 -12.95 9.32 -21.43
CA PRO A 317 -13.46 9.59 -22.77
C PRO A 317 -14.85 10.13 -22.56
N LYS A 318 -15.09 11.39 -22.96
CA LYS A 318 -16.33 12.11 -22.63
C LYS A 318 -17.43 11.14 -22.99
N ARG A 319 -18.04 10.51 -21.98
CA ARG A 319 -19.09 9.52 -22.19
C ARG A 319 -20.06 10.29 -23.03
N GLN A 320 -20.19 9.93 -24.32
CA GLN A 320 -21.09 10.64 -25.23
C GLN A 320 -22.41 10.62 -24.48
N GLN A 321 -22.76 11.77 -23.91
CA GLN A 321 -23.90 11.83 -23.03
C GLN A 321 -25.02 11.51 -23.99
N GLN A 322 -25.60 10.32 -23.86
CA GLN A 322 -26.84 10.02 -24.55
C GLN A 322 -27.70 11.25 -24.29
N PRO A 323 -28.15 11.95 -25.34
CA PRO A 323 -28.81 13.23 -25.19
C PRO A 323 -29.89 13.01 -24.15
N LYS A 324 -29.79 13.74 -23.03
CA LYS A 324 -30.73 13.55 -21.92
C LYS A 324 -32.13 13.63 -22.56
N PRO A 325 -32.98 12.61 -22.36
CA PRO A 325 -34.30 12.62 -22.97
C PRO A 325 -34.94 13.96 -22.60
N GLN A 326 -35.46 14.66 -23.61
CA GLN A 326 -36.12 15.94 -23.40
C GLN A 326 -37.62 15.67 -23.23
N PRO A 327 -38.30 16.43 -22.37
CA PRO A 327 -39.74 16.33 -22.28
C PRO A 327 -40.36 16.70 -23.64
N LEU A 328 -41.38 15.96 -24.05
CA LEU A 328 -42.17 16.20 -25.26
C LEU A 328 -42.90 17.55 -25.18
N ALA A 329 -43.25 17.98 -23.97
CA ALA A 329 -43.81 19.30 -23.70
C ALA A 329 -43.46 19.74 -22.27
N VAL A 330 -43.22 21.05 -22.10
CA VAL A 330 -43.07 21.70 -20.79
C VAL A 330 -44.15 22.76 -20.67
N ILE A 331 -44.92 22.71 -19.59
CA ILE A 331 -46.02 23.62 -19.31
C ILE A 331 -45.64 24.43 -18.07
N ALA A 332 -45.50 25.74 -18.27
CA ALA A 332 -45.19 26.68 -17.20
C ALA A 332 -46.31 26.73 -16.15
N PRO A 333 -45.98 27.02 -14.88
CA PRO A 333 -46.99 27.27 -13.86
C PRO A 333 -47.88 28.46 -14.24
N GLY A 334 -49.14 28.41 -13.82
CA GLY A 334 -50.13 29.45 -14.11
C GLY A 334 -51.49 29.10 -13.48
N PRO A 335 -52.53 29.90 -13.76
CA PRO A 335 -53.89 29.59 -13.34
C PRO A 335 -54.29 28.17 -13.75
N ILE A 336 -54.98 27.45 -12.86
CA ILE A 336 -55.32 26.03 -13.07
C ILE A 336 -56.05 25.81 -14.39
N SER A 337 -56.97 26.70 -14.76
CA SER A 337 -57.69 26.63 -16.04
C SER A 337 -56.74 26.64 -17.25
N GLU A 338 -55.76 27.53 -17.27
CA GLU A 338 -54.77 27.61 -18.35
C GLU A 338 -53.84 26.40 -18.41
N VAL A 339 -53.42 25.90 -17.24
CA VAL A 339 -52.58 24.70 -17.14
C VAL A 339 -53.35 23.48 -17.66
N MET A 340 -54.62 23.32 -17.27
CA MET A 340 -55.48 22.23 -17.75
C MET A 340 -55.75 22.31 -19.26
N THR A 341 -55.98 23.51 -19.81
CA THR A 341 -56.13 23.70 -21.26
C THR A 341 -54.85 23.33 -22.02
N LYS A 342 -53.68 23.75 -21.51
CA LYS A 342 -52.37 23.42 -22.11
C LYS A 342 -52.08 21.91 -22.00
N LEU A 343 -52.42 21.28 -20.88
CA LEU A 343 -52.30 19.83 -20.68
C LEU A 343 -53.18 19.05 -21.63
N ALA A 344 -54.46 19.38 -21.76
CA ALA A 344 -55.38 18.70 -22.67
C ALA A 344 -54.88 18.78 -24.13
N LYS A 345 -54.39 19.96 -24.56
CA LYS A 345 -53.81 20.15 -25.89
C LYS A 345 -52.53 19.32 -26.10
N ALA A 346 -51.70 19.19 -25.07
CA ALA A 346 -50.47 18.40 -25.15
C ALA A 346 -50.74 16.88 -25.11
N GLN A 347 -51.73 16.45 -24.32
CA GLN A 347 -52.19 15.05 -24.25
C GLN A 347 -52.79 14.59 -25.58
N ALA A 348 -53.56 15.45 -26.26
CA ALA A 348 -54.09 15.13 -27.60
C ALA A 348 -52.96 14.90 -28.62
N LYS A 349 -51.81 15.57 -28.47
CA LYS A 349 -50.63 15.38 -29.33
C LYS A 349 -49.78 14.18 -28.93
N HIS A 350 -49.76 13.83 -27.65
CA HIS A 350 -48.93 12.77 -27.10
C HIS A 350 -49.76 11.87 -26.17
N PRO A 351 -50.67 11.03 -26.72
CA PRO A 351 -51.65 10.29 -25.93
C PRO A 351 -51.02 9.25 -24.99
N SER A 352 -49.80 8.81 -25.29
CA SER A 352 -49.03 7.84 -24.49
C SER A 352 -47.98 8.48 -23.56
N ALA A 353 -47.97 9.81 -23.42
CA ALA A 353 -46.96 10.48 -22.59
C ALA A 353 -47.33 10.44 -21.10
N GLN A 354 -46.33 10.26 -20.24
CA GLN A 354 -46.46 10.38 -18.79
C GLN A 354 -46.28 11.81 -18.33
N LEU A 355 -47.16 12.28 -17.45
CA LEU A 355 -47.03 13.58 -16.81
C LEU A 355 -46.11 13.49 -15.59
N ARG A 356 -45.11 14.37 -15.51
CA ARG A 356 -44.19 14.49 -14.37
C ARG A 356 -44.09 15.95 -13.93
N ARG A 357 -43.75 16.19 -12.67
CA ARG A 357 -43.43 17.53 -12.17
C ARG A 357 -41.98 17.85 -12.48
N GLY A 358 -41.75 18.91 -13.24
CA GLY A 358 -40.44 19.40 -13.65
C GLY A 358 -39.81 20.34 -12.62
N LYS A 359 -38.67 20.94 -13.01
CA LYS A 359 -37.97 21.92 -12.17
C LYS A 359 -38.70 23.27 -12.20
N GLY A 360 -38.98 23.84 -11.02
CA GLY A 360 -39.63 25.16 -10.91
C GLY A 360 -41.15 25.11 -11.10
N ASP A 361 -41.81 24.06 -10.60
CA ASP A 361 -43.26 23.85 -10.66
C ASP A 361 -43.87 23.80 -12.07
N THR A 362 -43.03 23.44 -13.04
CA THR A 362 -43.48 23.11 -14.39
C THR A 362 -44.08 21.71 -14.43
N TRP A 363 -44.96 21.50 -15.41
CA TRP A 363 -45.48 20.18 -15.74
C TRP A 363 -44.83 19.70 -17.04
N GLU A 364 -44.23 18.52 -17.02
CA GLU A 364 -43.47 17.96 -18.13
C GLU A 364 -44.12 16.67 -18.63
N LEU A 365 -44.26 16.52 -19.95
CA LEU A 365 -44.71 15.28 -20.57
C LEU A 365 -43.52 14.48 -21.10
N TRP A 366 -43.43 13.22 -20.72
CA TRP A 366 -42.33 12.33 -21.05
C TRP A 366 -42.83 11.13 -21.86
N PRO A 367 -42.04 10.59 -22.82
CA PRO A 367 -42.37 9.31 -23.42
C PRO A 367 -42.43 8.22 -22.34
N THR A 368 -43.38 7.28 -22.48
CA THR A 368 -43.52 6.11 -21.57
C THR A 368 -42.31 5.18 -21.66
#